data_AF-A0A8T4JQL3-F1
#
_entry.id   AF-A0A8T4JQL3-F1
#
_cell.length_a   1.000
_cell.length_b   1.000
_cell.length_c   1.000
_cell.angle_alpha   90.00
_cell.angle_beta   90.00
_cell.angle_gamma   90.00
#
_symmetry.space_group_name_H-M   'P 1'
#
loop_
_entity.id
_entity.type
_entity.pdbx_description
1 polymer ?
#
loop_
_entity_poly.entity_id
_entity_poly.type
_entity_poly.pdbx_seq_one_letter_code
_entity_poly.pdbx_strand_id
1 'polypeptide(L)' 'MGKIIMRNVITRKPGHLYYVDGAGNVCEAVMARGGKKKKKKKTTKKAAAKKKKK' A
#
# COMPACT_ATOMS: atom_id res chain seq x y z
N MET A 1 18.82 -9.76 17.07
CA MET A 1 17.38 -10.12 17.24
C MET A 1 16.64 -8.88 17.70
N GLY A 2 15.48 -8.55 17.12
CA GLY A 2 14.73 -7.35 17.49
C GLY A 2 13.96 -7.51 18.81
N LYS A 3 13.81 -6.42 19.57
CA LYS A 3 12.97 -6.37 20.79
C LYS A 3 11.55 -5.94 20.42
N ILE A 4 10.55 -6.66 20.94
CA ILE A 4 9.14 -6.25 20.82
C ILE A 4 8.90 -5.09 21.79
N ILE A 5 8.65 -3.89 21.28
CA ILE A 5 8.41 -2.68 22.09
C ILE A 5 6.97 -2.66 22.61
N MET A 6 6.00 -3.06 21.79
CA MET A 6 4.59 -3.01 22.14
C MET A 6 3.82 -4.17 21.48
N ARG A 7 2.90 -4.78 22.24
CA ARG A 7 2.02 -5.86 21.78
C ARG A 7 0.61 -5.33 21.56
N ASN A 8 -0.12 -5.92 20.61
CA ASN A 8 -1.56 -5.66 20.40
C ASN A 8 -1.95 -4.19 20.17
N VAL A 9 -1.08 -3.39 19.53
CA VAL A 9 -1.33 -1.97 19.24
C VAL A 9 -2.57 -1.75 18.36
N ILE A 10 -2.90 -2.73 17.53
CA ILE A 10 -4.04 -2.68 16.61
C ILE A 10 -4.79 -4.01 16.58
N THR A 11 -6.10 -3.93 16.37
CA THR A 11 -6.94 -5.09 16.01
C THR A 11 -6.86 -5.31 14.51
N ARG A 12 -6.30 -6.44 14.09
CA ARG A 12 -6.10 -6.75 12.66
C ARG A 12 -7.38 -7.27 12.04
N LYS A 13 -7.79 -6.68 10.92
CA LYS A 13 -8.93 -7.14 10.14
C LYS A 13 -8.51 -8.21 9.13
N PRO A 14 -9.34 -9.25 8.92
CA PRO A 14 -9.06 -10.25 7.90
C PRO A 14 -9.08 -9.60 6.51
N GLY A 15 -8.10 -9.91 5.67
CA GLY A 15 -8.02 -9.34 4.31
C GLY A 15 -7.22 -8.04 4.19
N HIS A 16 -6.62 -7.55 5.27
CA HIS A 16 -5.82 -6.33 5.27
C HIS A 16 -4.34 -6.59 5.58
N LEU A 17 -3.46 -5.88 4.87
CA LEU A 17 -2.02 -5.81 5.13
C LEU A 17 -1.76 -4.63 6.07
N TYR A 18 -0.94 -4.88 7.09
CA TYR A 18 -0.50 -3.87 8.04
C TYR A 18 1.02 -3.73 7.95
N TYR A 19 1.50 -2.50 7.81
CA TYR A 19 2.93 -2.19 7.66
C TYR A 19 3.28 -0.88 8.37
N VAL A 20 4.57 -0.66 8.59
CA VAL A 20 5.10 0.60 9.12
C VAL A 20 5.69 1.40 7.97
N ASP A 21 5.32 2.67 7.85
CA ASP A 21 5.89 3.56 6.84
C ASP A 21 7.23 4.17 7.29
N GLY A 22 7.89 4.94 6.43
CA GLY A 22 9.16 5.59 6.77
C GLY A 22 9.05 6.67 7.86
N ALA A 23 7.83 7.14 8.15
CA ALA A 23 7.56 8.10 9.23
C ALA A 23 7.21 7.40 10.56
N GLY A 24 7.15 6.07 10.59
CA GLY A 24 6.86 5.29 11.79
C GLY A 24 5.37 5.05 12.06
N ASN A 25 4.48 5.33 11.10
CA ASN A 25 3.05 5.11 11.26
C ASN A 25 2.66 3.67 10.94
N VAL A 26 1.64 3.15 11.62
CA VAL A 26 1.02 1.85 11.28
C VAL A 26 -0.08 2.08 10.25
N CYS A 27 0.13 1.61 9.02
CA CYS A 27 -0.82 1.78 7.92
C CYS A 27 -1.57 0.48 7.59
N GLU A 28 -2.80 0.62 7.09
CA GLU A 28 -3.67 -0.47 6.65
C GLU A 28 -3.89 -0.42 5.13
N ALA A 29 -3.80 -1.56 4.45
CA ALA A 29 -4.11 -1.67 3.02
C ALA A 29 -4.93 -2.94 2.72
N VAL A 30 -5.95 -2.81 1.86
CA VAL A 30 -6.76 -3.96 1.42
C VAL A 30 -5.91 -4.88 0.54
N MET A 31 -5.79 -6.16 0.92
CA MET A 31 -5.03 -7.12 0.14
C MET A 31 -5.76 -7.48 -1.15
N ALA A 32 -5.05 -7.43 -2.26
CA ALA A 32 -5.53 -8.00 -3.52
C ALA A 32 -5.47 -9.53 -3.45
N ARG A 33 -6.40 -10.15 -2.73
CA ARG A 33 -6.60 -11.60 -2.79
C ARG A 33 -7.10 -11.96 -4.19
N GLY A 34 -6.49 -12.96 -4.81
CA GLY A 34 -6.81 -13.38 -6.17
C GLY A 34 -8.29 -13.78 -6.26
N GLY A 35 -9.10 -12.94 -6.90
CA GLY A 35 -10.53 -13.14 -7.08
C GLY A 35 -11.07 -12.12 -8.06
N LYS A 36 -11.47 -12.60 -9.25
CA LYS A 36 -11.81 -11.85 -10.47
C LYS A 36 -10.65 -11.01 -11.05
N LYS A 37 -10.20 -11.40 -12.25
CA LYS A 37 -9.33 -10.59 -13.11
C LYS A 37 -9.99 -9.22 -13.27
N LYS A 38 -9.42 -8.16 -12.68
CA LYS A 38 -9.80 -6.80 -13.05
C LYS A 38 -9.52 -6.68 -14.55
N LYS A 39 -10.56 -6.44 -15.36
CA LYS A 39 -10.38 -6.07 -16.77
C LYS A 39 -9.35 -4.95 -16.78
N LYS A 40 -8.27 -5.13 -17.55
CA LYS A 40 -7.17 -4.17 -17.72
C LYS A 40 -7.80 -2.78 -17.87
N LYS A 41 -7.71 -1.93 -16.84
CA LYS A 41 -8.16 -0.54 -16.96
C LYS A 41 -7.33 0.02 -18.11
N LYS A 42 -8.00 0.38 -19.21
CA LYS A 42 -7.36 0.99 -20.38
C LYS A 42 -6.50 2.12 -19.82
N THR A 43 -5.19 1.95 -19.87
CA THR A 43 -4.25 3.01 -19.52
C THR A 43 -4.54 4.13 -20.50
N THR A 44 -5.34 5.12 -20.09
CA THR A 44 -5.26 6.42 -20.70
C THR A 44 -3.81 6.84 -20.49
N LYS A 45 -3.05 6.83 -21.59
CA LYS A 45 -1.66 7.27 -21.62
C LYS A 45 -1.63 8.60 -20.86
N LYS A 46 -1.01 8.63 -19.66
CA LYS A 46 -0.67 9.90 -19.02
C LYS A 46 0.22 10.62 -20.03
N ALA A 47 -0.29 11.71 -20.59
CA ALA A 47 0.43 12.55 -21.52
C ALA A 47 1.78 12.94 -20.89
N ALA A 48 2.80 12.95 -21.74
CA ALA A 48 4.20 13.17 -21.40
C ALA A 48 4.39 14.33 -20.40
N ALA A 49 4.98 14.05 -19.25
CA ALA A 49 5.65 15.09 -18.46
C ALA A 49 6.92 15.50 -19.22
N LYS A 50 6.77 16.43 -20.16
CA LYS A 50 7.90 17.15 -20.75
C LYS A 50 8.59 17.93 -19.63
N LYS A 51 9.89 17.64 -19.45
CA LYS A 51 10.88 18.50 -18.77
C LYS A 51 10.60 19.98 -19.06
N LYS A 52 10.58 20.80 -18.01
CA LYS A 52 11.05 22.19 -18.11
C LYS A 52 12.16 22.39 -17.08
N LYS A 53 13.39 22.37 -17.59
CA LYS A 53 14.49 23.16 -17.05
C LYS A 53 14.09 24.63 -17.21
N LYS A 54 14.18 25.41 -16.15
CA LYS A 54 14.61 26.81 -16.23
C LYS A 54 15.42 27.09 -14.98
#